data_AF-A0A7G5C191-F1
#
_entry.id   AF-A0A7G5C191-F1
#
_cell.length_a   1.000
_cell.length_b   1.000
_cell.length_c   1.000
_cell.angle_alpha   90.00
_cell.angle_beta   90.00
_cell.angle_gamma   90.00
#
_symmetry.space_group_name_H-M   'P 1'
#
loop_
_entity.id
_entity.type
_entity.pdbx_description
1 polymer ?
#
loop_
_entity_poly.entity_id
_entity_poly.type
_entity_poly.pdbx_seq_one_letter_code
_entity_poly.pdbx_strand_id
1 'polypeptide(L)'
;MIMDNFDLLTDKVIMLAPIVAAYVGIAKEFRVPSQYYHLISLLIAAVFVLVPSSVQQTLTTISIIGLTASGVYHFTKKREEQPDGEA
;
A
#
# COMPACT_ATOMS: atom_id res chain seq x y z
N MET A 1 -14.48 21.06 -18.77
CA MET A 1 -15.32 20.50 -17.68
C MET A 1 -15.30 18.97 -17.62
N ILE A 2 -15.38 18.21 -18.72
CA ILE A 2 -15.16 16.73 -18.67
C ILE A 2 -13.67 16.37 -18.52
N MET A 3 -12.76 17.15 -19.14
CA MET A 3 -11.30 16.95 -19.07
C MET A 3 -10.78 17.02 -17.62
N ASP A 4 -11.18 18.04 -16.85
CA ASP A 4 -10.67 18.28 -15.48
C ASP A 4 -10.98 17.14 -14.50
N ASN A 5 -12.13 16.49 -14.65
CA ASN A 5 -12.53 15.40 -13.75
C ASN A 5 -11.71 14.12 -14.00
N PHE A 6 -11.29 13.89 -15.24
CA PHE A 6 -10.48 12.72 -15.59
C PHE A 6 -9.04 12.87 -15.08
N ASP A 7 -8.47 14.07 -15.15
CA ASP A 7 -7.15 14.38 -14.56
C ASP A 7 -7.17 14.20 -13.03
N LEU A 8 -8.18 14.74 -12.34
CA LEU A 8 -8.32 14.57 -10.89
C LEU A 8 -8.49 13.10 -10.46
N LEU A 9 -9.18 12.29 -11.26
CA LEU A 9 -9.29 10.85 -11.02
C LEU A 9 -7.95 10.14 -11.28
N THR A 10 -7.23 10.54 -12.32
CA THR A 10 -5.94 9.96 -12.69
C THR A 10 -4.89 10.22 -11.61
N ASP A 11 -4.77 11.45 -11.11
CA ASP A 11 -3.89 11.82 -9.99
C ASP A 11 -4.18 10.96 -8.74
N LYS A 12 -5.47 10.77 -8.41
CA LYS A 12 -5.88 9.94 -7.29
C LYS A 12 -5.49 8.48 -7.48
N VAL A 13 -5.69 7.91 -8.68
CA VAL A 13 -5.32 6.53 -8.98
C VAL A 13 -3.81 6.34 -8.89
N ILE A 14 -3.02 7.25 -9.46
CA ILE A 14 -1.55 7.21 -9.41
C ILE A 14 -1.05 7.27 -7.96
N MET A 15 -1.68 8.08 -7.10
CA MET A 15 -1.30 8.19 -5.69
C MET A 15 -1.72 6.96 -4.86
N LEU A 16 -2.92 6.42 -5.08
CA LEU A 16 -3.49 5.35 -4.26
C LEU A 16 -3.04 3.95 -4.67
N ALA A 17 -2.79 3.70 -5.97
CA ALA A 17 -2.44 2.37 -6.46
C ALA A 17 -1.18 1.76 -5.79
N PRO A 18 -0.08 2.50 -5.57
CA PRO A 18 1.10 1.99 -4.86
C PRO A 18 0.79 1.60 -3.41
N ILE A 19 -0.07 2.35 -2.73
CA ILE A 19 -0.47 2.10 -1.34
C ILE A 19 -1.27 0.81 -1.26
N VAL A 20 -2.26 0.63 -2.15
CA VAL A 20 -3.04 -0.60 -2.25
C VAL A 20 -2.14 -1.80 -2.56
N ALA A 21 -1.20 -1.66 -3.51
CA ALA A 21 -0.24 -2.70 -3.85
C ALA A 21 0.65 -3.09 -2.66
N ALA A 22 1.09 -2.12 -1.87
CA ALA A 22 1.88 -2.37 -0.66
C ALA A 22 1.09 -3.16 0.39
N TYR A 23 -0.20 -2.87 0.59
CA TYR A 23 -1.07 -3.66 1.48
C TYR A 23 -1.23 -5.11 1.01
N VAL A 24 -1.37 -5.33 -0.29
CA VAL A 24 -1.41 -6.69 -0.87
C VAL A 24 -0.06 -7.40 -0.67
N GLY A 25 1.05 -6.67 -0.80
CA GLY A 25 2.40 -7.17 -0.52
C GLY A 25 2.54 -7.64 0.93
N ILE A 26 1.98 -6.90 1.89
CA ILE A 26 1.92 -7.32 3.29
C ILE A 26 1.06 -8.58 3.44
N ALA A 27 -0.14 -8.62 2.87
CA ALA A 27 -1.00 -9.80 2.94
C ALA A 27 -0.32 -11.07 2.37
N LYS A 28 0.51 -10.91 1.33
CA LYS A 28 1.34 -11.98 0.79
C LYS A 28 2.40 -12.46 1.78
N GLU A 29 3.04 -11.56 2.52
CA GLU A 29 4.03 -11.91 3.55
C GLU A 29 3.40 -12.67 4.73
N PHE A 30 2.15 -12.36 5.06
CA PHE A 30 1.36 -13.12 6.03
C PHE A 30 0.88 -14.51 5.53
N ARG A 31 1.36 -14.96 4.35
CA ARG A 31 0.99 -16.24 3.72
C ARG A 31 -0.51 -16.43 3.49
N VAL A 32 -1.24 -15.34 3.25
CA VAL A 32 -2.64 -15.42 2.86
C VAL A 32 -2.74 -16.18 1.51
N PRO A 33 -3.69 -17.11 1.33
CA PRO A 33 -3.84 -17.83 0.07
C PRO A 33 -4.05 -16.87 -1.10
N SER A 34 -3.38 -17.12 -2.23
CA SER A 34 -3.36 -16.22 -3.40
C SER A 34 -4.73 -15.94 -4.01
N GLN A 35 -5.70 -16.83 -3.78
CA GLN A 35 -7.10 -16.66 -4.17
C GLN A 35 -7.74 -15.40 -3.57
N TYR A 36 -7.26 -14.92 -2.42
CA TYR A 36 -7.82 -13.75 -1.74
C TYR A 36 -7.14 -12.43 -2.08
N TYR A 37 -5.99 -12.42 -2.78
CA TYR A 37 -5.26 -11.17 -3.06
C TYR A 37 -6.08 -10.16 -3.87
N HIS A 38 -6.88 -10.66 -4.81
CA HIS A 38 -7.74 -9.82 -5.65
C HIS A 38 -8.90 -9.23 -4.85
N LEU A 39 -9.44 -10.00 -3.88
CA LEU A 39 -10.50 -9.52 -2.99
C LEU A 39 -9.95 -8.52 -1.98
N ILE A 40 -8.74 -8.75 -1.46
CA ILE A 40 -8.08 -7.85 -0.52
C ILE A 40 -7.72 -6.53 -1.20
N SER A 41 -7.16 -6.57 -2.41
CA SER A 41 -6.84 -5.33 -3.15
C SER A 41 -8.09 -4.51 -3.42
N LEU A 42 -9.18 -5.17 -3.83
CA LEU A 42 -10.47 -4.53 -4.08
C LEU A 42 -11.05 -3.95 -2.78
N LEU A 43 -10.97 -4.68 -1.67
CA LEU A 43 -11.49 -4.24 -0.38
C LEU A 43 -10.73 -3.02 0.14
N ILE A 44 -9.39 -3.04 0.09
CA ILE A 44 -8.57 -1.91 0.50
C ILE A 44 -8.85 -0.70 -0.41
N ALA A 45 -8.90 -0.88 -1.73
CA ALA A 45 -9.23 0.19 -2.65
C ALA A 45 -10.64 0.78 -2.38
N ALA A 46 -11.62 -0.08 -2.13
CA ALA A 46 -12.97 0.33 -1.79
C ALA A 46 -12.98 1.14 -0.49
N VAL A 47 -12.26 0.72 0.55
CA VAL A 47 -12.12 1.50 1.79
C VAL A 47 -11.60 2.89 1.45
N PHE A 48 -10.46 3.02 0.77
CA PHE A 48 -9.86 4.33 0.47
C PHE A 48 -10.76 5.23 -0.38
N VAL A 49 -11.51 4.68 -1.33
CA VAL A 49 -12.37 5.46 -2.24
C VAL A 49 -13.69 5.86 -1.56
N LEU A 50 -14.23 5.04 -0.66
CA LEU A 50 -15.53 5.28 -0.03
C LEU A 50 -15.47 6.29 1.13
N VAL A 51 -14.29 6.49 1.75
CA VAL A 51 -14.14 7.49 2.83
C VAL A 51 -14.15 8.91 2.28
N PRO A 52 -14.75 9.88 3.00
CA PRO A 52 -14.67 11.30 2.65
C PRO A 52 -13.21 11.79 2.55
N SER A 53 -12.98 12.77 1.67
CA SER A 53 -11.67 13.30 1.29
C SER A 53 -10.75 13.66 2.46
N SER A 54 -11.31 14.26 3.52
CA SER A 54 -10.56 14.63 4.73
C SER A 54 -9.97 13.43 5.45
N VAL A 55 -10.72 12.32 5.49
CA VAL A 55 -10.29 11.08 6.13
C VAL A 55 -9.38 10.28 5.20
N GLN A 56 -9.63 10.33 3.89
CA GLN A 56 -8.77 9.71 2.87
C GLN A 56 -7.33 10.25 2.95
N GLN A 57 -7.15 11.57 3.07
CA GLN A 57 -5.81 12.15 3.21
C GLN A 57 -5.11 11.65 4.48
N THR A 58 -5.79 11.67 5.63
CA THR A 58 -5.22 11.17 6.88
C THR A 58 -4.87 9.69 6.82
N LEU A 59 -5.75 8.85 6.27
CA LEU A 59 -5.51 7.42 6.06
C LEU A 59 -4.29 7.21 5.16
N THR A 60 -4.21 7.91 4.03
CA THR A 60 -3.06 7.86 3.12
C THR A 60 -1.76 8.20 3.83
N THR A 61 -1.74 9.27 4.64
CA THR A 61 -0.57 9.66 5.42
C THR A 61 -0.18 8.58 6.44
N ILE A 62 -1.15 8.05 7.21
CA ILE A 62 -0.91 6.98 8.18
C ILE A 62 -0.35 5.74 7.48
N SER A 63 -0.94 5.36 6.34
CA SER A 63 -0.46 4.23 5.53
C SER A 63 0.95 4.45 5.04
N ILE A 64 1.28 5.61 4.48
CA ILE A 64 2.64 5.89 4.02
C ILE A 64 3.62 5.77 5.20
N ILE A 65 3.32 6.38 6.34
CA ILE A 65 4.19 6.31 7.53
C ILE A 65 4.36 4.87 8.01
N GLY A 66 3.26 4.14 8.21
CA GLY A 66 3.28 2.76 8.71
C GLY A 66 3.93 1.77 7.73
N LEU A 67 3.59 1.85 6.45
CA LEU A 67 4.16 1.01 5.39
C LEU A 67 5.64 1.32 5.18
N THR A 68 6.05 2.58 5.24
CA THR A 68 7.46 2.98 5.13
C THR A 68 8.25 2.51 6.35
N ALA A 69 7.75 2.74 7.56
CA ALA A 69 8.40 2.28 8.79
C ALA A 69 8.50 0.75 8.83
N SER A 70 7.43 0.03 8.46
CA SER A 70 7.42 -1.42 8.35
C SER A 70 8.38 -1.92 7.27
N GLY A 71 8.44 -1.25 6.12
CA GLY A 71 9.36 -1.59 5.03
C GLY A 71 10.81 -1.40 5.42
N VAL A 72 11.14 -0.27 6.06
CA VAL A 72 12.49 0.00 6.60
C VAL A 72 12.86 -1.04 7.65
N TYR A 73 11.97 -1.33 8.61
CA TYR A 73 12.24 -2.34 9.64
C TYR A 73 12.46 -3.73 9.05
N HIS A 74 11.64 -4.13 8.07
CA HIS A 74 11.81 -5.41 7.39
C HIS A 74 13.14 -5.46 6.61
N PHE A 75 13.55 -4.35 5.99
CA PHE A 75 14.80 -4.26 5.25
C PHE A 75 16.03 -4.30 6.17
N THR A 76 15.99 -3.61 7.31
CA THR A 76 17.08 -3.63 8.30
C THR A 76 17.16 -4.99 8.98
N LYS A 77 16.03 -5.59 9.37
CA LYS A 77 15.99 -6.92 9.99
C LYS A 77 16.50 -8.01 9.04
N LYS A 78 16.11 -7.97 7.76
CA LYS A 78 16.61 -8.94 6.77
C LYS A 78 18.13 -8.82 6.55
N ARG A 79 18.70 -7.63 6.77
CA ARG A 79 20.15 -7.40 6.74
C ARG A 79 20.85 -7.94 7.99
N GLU A 80 20.21 -7.90 9.15
CA GLU A 80 20.74 -8.47 10.40
C GLU A 80 20.66 -10.02 10.42
N GLU A 81 19.64 -10.61 9.81
CA GLU A 81 19.50 -12.08 9.66
C GLU A 81 20.42 -12.67 8.58
N GLN A 82 21.09 -11.83 7.78
CA GLN A 82 22.14 -12.24 6.87
C GLN A 82 23.49 -11.99 7.56
N PRO A 83 24.05 -12.96 8.30
CA PRO A 83 25.36 -12.79 8.89
C PRO A 83 26.36 -12.60 7.75
N ASP A 84 27.14 -11.53 7.83
CA ASP A 84 28.32 -11.34 7.01
C ASP A 84 29.19 -12.60 7.12
N GLY A 85 29.23 -13.37 6.04
CA GLY A 85 29.86 -14.68 5.97
C GLY A 85 30.23 -15.04 4.54
N GLU A 86 31.43 -14.59 4.17
CA GLU A 86 32.35 -15.13 3.16
C GLU A 86 31.92 -15.18 1.68
N ALA A 87 32.55 -14.30 0.88
CA ALA A 87 33.32 -14.67 -0.30
C ALA A 87 34.35 -13.57 -0.62
#